data_AF-A0A2P4YQJ4-F1
#
_entry.id   AF-A0A2P4YQJ4-F1
#
_cell.length_a   1.000
_cell.length_b   1.000
_cell.length_c   1.000
_cell.angle_alpha   90.00
_cell.angle_beta   90.00
_cell.angle_gamma   90.00
#
_symmetry.space_group_name_H-M   'P 1'
#
loop_
_entity.id
_entity.type
_entity.pdbx_description
1 polymer ?
#
loop_
_entity_poly.entity_id
_entity_poly.type
_entity_poly.pdbx_seq_one_letter_code
_entity_poly.pdbx_strand_id
1 'polypeptide(L)'
;AAEHEYCNVPCGIMDQFISSCGKKDCALLIDCRTKEPTPVAFQDPDVVIVVCNSNVKHELNGGEYKERVMQCQAAVKALQTHGHPDVTHLRDATVPALDSVQKALGDEAVYRRARHVITEDERTVAAVEHIRARQYAEAGKLMFESHESLRDDYEVSTPELDYLVETARGCEGVFGARMTGGGFGGCIVALVQQQHAQKLMDTLDAG
;
A
#
# COMPACT_ATOMS: atom_id res chain seq x y z
N ALA A 1 -7.44 -19.02 10.02
CA ALA A 1 -7.52 -20.47 9.76
C ALA A 1 -7.28 -20.78 8.29
N ALA A 2 -8.21 -20.56 7.36
CA ALA A 2 -8.06 -20.99 5.96
C ALA A 2 -6.76 -20.52 5.27
N GLU A 3 -6.47 -19.22 5.16
CA GLU A 3 -5.29 -18.77 4.41
C GLU A 3 -3.95 -19.07 5.11
N HIS A 4 -3.92 -18.96 6.44
CA HIS A 4 -2.70 -19.21 7.23
C HIS A 4 -2.38 -20.70 7.36
N GLU A 5 -3.38 -21.55 7.60
CA GLU A 5 -3.19 -22.97 7.96
C GLU A 5 -3.36 -23.90 6.76
N TYR A 6 -4.14 -23.51 5.75
CA TYR A 6 -4.39 -24.35 4.56
C TYR A 6 -3.59 -23.87 3.34
N CYS A 7 -3.58 -22.56 3.08
CA CYS A 7 -2.82 -21.98 1.96
C CYS A 7 -1.38 -21.61 2.33
N ASN A 8 -1.01 -21.66 3.62
CA ASN A 8 0.31 -21.28 4.16
C ASN A 8 0.76 -19.84 3.81
N VAL A 9 -0.18 -18.92 3.63
CA VAL A 9 0.10 -17.50 3.37
C VAL A 9 -0.22 -16.72 4.64
N PRO A 10 0.75 -16.06 5.31
CA PRO A 10 0.51 -15.29 6.53
C PRO A 10 -0.09 -13.90 6.21
N CYS A 11 -1.19 -13.87 5.47
CA CYS A 11 -1.89 -12.65 5.04
C CYS A 11 -2.43 -11.83 6.22
N GLY A 12 -2.69 -10.55 5.98
CA GLY A 12 -3.42 -9.68 6.92
C GLY A 12 -4.93 -9.96 6.91
N ILE A 13 -5.69 -9.06 7.54
CA ILE A 13 -7.17 -9.15 7.61
C ILE A 13 -7.90 -8.46 6.46
N MET A 14 -7.18 -7.68 5.64
CA MET A 14 -7.72 -6.70 4.70
C MET A 14 -8.71 -7.33 3.71
N ASP A 15 -8.28 -8.38 3.02
CA ASP A 15 -9.02 -8.99 1.90
C ASP A 15 -10.35 -9.60 2.37
N GLN A 16 -10.34 -10.29 3.51
CA GLN A 16 -11.55 -10.90 4.06
C GLN A 16 -12.53 -9.84 4.58
N PHE A 17 -12.02 -8.74 5.15
CA PHE A 17 -12.84 -7.62 5.62
C PHE A 17 -13.51 -6.88 4.48
N ILE A 18 -12.79 -6.44 3.44
CA ILE A 18 -13.39 -5.69 2.35
C ILE A 18 -14.41 -6.53 1.58
N SER A 19 -14.13 -7.82 1.40
CA SER A 19 -15.06 -8.77 0.77
C SER A 19 -16.36 -8.93 1.55
N SER A 20 -16.29 -8.95 2.89
CA SER A 20 -17.46 -9.20 3.76
C SER A 20 -18.22 -7.92 4.15
N CYS A 21 -17.52 -6.80 4.27
CA CYS A 21 -18.05 -5.55 4.85
C CYS A 21 -18.16 -4.41 3.83
N GLY A 22 -17.79 -4.65 2.57
CA GLY A 22 -17.89 -3.68 1.49
C GLY A 22 -19.30 -3.10 1.35
N LYS A 23 -19.37 -1.79 1.07
CA LYS A 23 -20.61 -1.09 0.76
C LYS A 23 -20.52 -0.50 -0.62
N LYS A 24 -21.61 -0.55 -1.37
CA LYS A 24 -21.71 0.05 -2.70
C LYS A 24 -21.28 1.53 -2.63
N ASP A 25 -20.51 1.97 -3.63
CA ASP A 25 -20.02 3.34 -3.79
C ASP A 25 -19.23 3.87 -2.58
N CYS A 26 -18.55 2.98 -1.86
CA CYS A 26 -17.69 3.32 -0.74
C CYS A 26 -16.35 2.57 -0.83
N ALA A 27 -15.26 3.25 -0.51
CA ALA A 27 -14.06 2.61 0.00
C ALA A 27 -14.27 2.22 1.47
N LEU A 28 -13.38 1.41 2.03
CA LEU A 28 -13.43 1.00 3.43
C LEU A 28 -12.08 1.29 4.10
N LEU A 29 -12.06 2.23 5.04
CA LEU A 29 -10.92 2.42 5.93
C LEU A 29 -11.01 1.35 7.02
N ILE A 30 -10.00 0.50 7.15
CA ILE A 30 -9.95 -0.57 8.14
C ILE A 30 -8.85 -0.24 9.13
N ASP A 31 -9.20 -0.04 10.40
CA ASP A 31 -8.21 -0.04 11.47
C ASP A 31 -7.83 -1.50 11.77
N CYS A 32 -6.65 -1.95 11.32
CA CYS A 32 -6.22 -3.34 11.50
C CYS A 32 -5.97 -3.74 12.96
N ARG A 33 -5.85 -2.78 13.88
CA ARG A 33 -5.63 -3.01 15.31
C ARG A 33 -6.96 -3.15 16.06
N THR A 34 -7.88 -2.20 15.89
CA THR A 34 -9.21 -2.26 16.52
C THR A 34 -10.19 -3.15 15.74
N LYS A 35 -9.85 -3.49 14.49
CA LYS A 35 -10.68 -4.23 13.53
C LYS A 35 -11.99 -3.51 13.21
N GLU A 36 -11.98 -2.18 13.24
CA GLU A 36 -13.13 -1.35 12.90
C GLU A 36 -13.14 -0.95 11.42
N PRO A 37 -14.20 -1.32 10.67
CA PRO A 37 -14.39 -0.88 9.30
C PRO A 37 -15.19 0.43 9.26
N THR A 38 -14.61 1.47 8.67
CA THR A 38 -15.25 2.77 8.46
C THR A 38 -15.49 3.01 6.96
N PRO A 39 -16.76 3.02 6.50
CA PRO A 39 -17.07 3.37 5.12
C PRO A 39 -16.63 4.79 4.79
N VAL A 40 -15.96 4.95 3.64
CA VAL A 40 -15.57 6.24 3.08
C VAL A 40 -16.31 6.39 1.76
N ALA A 41 -17.27 7.31 1.71
CA ALA A 41 -18.07 7.52 0.50
C ALA A 41 -17.16 7.89 -0.69
N PHE A 42 -17.35 7.19 -1.80
CA PHE A 42 -16.64 7.43 -3.05
C PHE A 42 -17.70 7.59 -4.16
N GLN A 43 -18.40 8.72 -4.10
CA GLN A 43 -19.57 9.03 -4.92
C GLN A 43 -19.32 10.31 -5.71
N ASP A 44 -18.42 10.22 -6.67
CA ASP A 44 -18.16 11.29 -7.63
C ASP A 44 -18.19 10.69 -9.04
N PRO A 45 -19.15 11.07 -9.89
CA PRO A 45 -19.29 10.50 -11.23
C PRO A 45 -18.16 10.90 -12.17
N ASP A 46 -17.42 11.96 -11.84
CA ASP A 46 -16.33 12.47 -12.67
C ASP A 46 -14.97 11.83 -12.30
N VAL A 47 -14.95 10.91 -11.32
CA VAL A 47 -13.73 10.26 -10.83
C VAL A 47 -13.93 8.75 -10.73
N VAL A 48 -12.99 7.99 -11.30
CA VAL A 48 -13.03 6.53 -11.30
C VAL A 48 -11.70 5.92 -10.91
N ILE A 49 -11.75 4.64 -10.57
CA ILE A 49 -10.59 3.79 -10.38
C ILE A 49 -10.44 2.91 -11.62
N VAL A 50 -9.28 2.98 -12.26
CA VAL A 50 -8.86 2.04 -13.30
C VAL A 50 -7.93 1.01 -12.66
N VAL A 51 -8.18 -0.27 -12.94
CA VAL A 51 -7.31 -1.38 -12.52
C VAL A 51 -6.65 -1.96 -13.76
N CYS A 52 -5.32 -2.00 -13.78
CA CYS A 52 -4.56 -2.58 -14.88
C CYS A 52 -3.73 -3.75 -14.36
N ASN A 53 -3.87 -4.91 -14.98
CA ASN A 53 -3.15 -6.13 -14.63
C ASN A 53 -1.91 -6.24 -15.52
N SER A 54 -0.72 -6.33 -14.93
CA SER A 54 0.53 -6.52 -15.67
C SER A 54 0.59 -7.87 -16.40
N ASN A 55 -0.31 -8.80 -16.06
CA ASN A 55 -0.33 -10.19 -16.49
C ASN A 55 0.94 -10.98 -16.12
N VAL A 56 1.84 -10.38 -15.35
CA VAL A 56 3.00 -11.03 -14.76
C VAL A 56 2.62 -11.52 -13.38
N LYS A 57 2.80 -12.83 -13.19
CA LYS A 57 2.66 -13.49 -11.89
C LYS A 57 4.04 -13.95 -11.46
N HIS A 58 4.61 -13.35 -10.42
CA HIS A 58 5.64 -14.05 -9.66
C HIS A 58 4.97 -14.91 -8.60
N GLU A 59 5.45 -16.14 -8.45
CA GLU A 59 4.97 -17.01 -7.38
C GLU A 59 5.40 -16.43 -6.03
N LEU A 60 4.42 -16.05 -5.20
CA LEU A 60 4.63 -15.68 -3.78
C LEU A 60 5.17 -16.86 -2.93
N ASN A 61 5.39 -18.03 -3.54
CA ASN A 61 5.96 -19.23 -2.93
C ASN A 61 7.42 -19.03 -2.46
N GLY A 62 8.08 -17.93 -2.84
CA GLY A 62 9.50 -17.64 -2.56
C GLY A 62 9.83 -17.18 -1.13
N GLY A 63 8.84 -16.99 -0.25
CA GLY A 63 9.08 -16.61 1.14
C GLY A 63 9.36 -15.12 1.37
N GLU A 64 9.39 -14.29 0.32
CA GLU A 64 9.65 -12.85 0.38
C GLU A 64 8.62 -12.12 1.26
N TYR A 65 7.34 -12.48 1.15
CA TYR A 65 6.30 -11.92 2.04
C TYR A 65 6.62 -12.21 3.52
N LYS A 66 7.01 -13.46 3.83
CA LYS A 66 7.39 -13.85 5.19
C LYS A 66 8.65 -13.11 5.66
N GLU A 67 9.60 -12.90 4.76
CA GLU A 67 10.79 -12.10 5.03
C GLU A 67 10.43 -10.66 5.44
N ARG A 68 9.51 -10.00 4.73
CA ARG A 68 9.02 -8.66 5.10
C ARG A 68 8.41 -8.63 6.50
N VAL A 69 7.59 -9.63 6.83
CA VAL A 69 7.02 -9.76 8.19
C VAL A 69 8.12 -9.89 9.24
N MET A 70 9.13 -10.73 9.00
CA MET A 70 10.25 -10.92 9.93
C MET A 70 11.09 -9.65 10.08
N GLN A 71 11.34 -8.91 9.00
CA GLN A 71 12.04 -7.62 9.01
C GLN A 71 11.27 -6.61 9.87
N CYS A 72 9.96 -6.48 9.69
CA CYS A 72 9.14 -5.59 10.52
C CYS A 72 9.15 -5.99 12.01
N GLN A 73 9.12 -7.29 12.34
CA GLN A 73 9.24 -7.77 13.71
C GLN A 73 10.61 -7.46 14.33
N ALA A 74 11.68 -7.56 13.55
CA ALA A 74 13.02 -7.20 14.00
C ALA A 74 13.12 -5.71 14.36
N ALA A 75 12.50 -4.84 13.56
CA ALA A 75 12.44 -3.40 13.83
C ALA A 75 11.70 -3.09 15.14
N VAL A 76 10.54 -3.72 15.37
CA VAL A 76 9.80 -3.59 16.64
C VAL A 76 10.67 -4.02 17.84
N LYS A 77 11.34 -5.16 17.73
CA LYS A 77 12.23 -5.66 18.81
C LYS A 77 13.37 -4.69 19.11
N ALA A 78 13.96 -4.08 18.08
CA ALA A 78 15.01 -3.10 18.26
C ALA A 78 14.50 -1.85 18.97
N LEU A 79 13.33 -1.32 18.56
CA LEU A 79 12.66 -0.19 19.21
C LEU A 79 12.41 -0.47 20.70
N GLN A 80 11.83 -1.62 21.02
CA GLN A 80 11.57 -2.04 22.41
C GLN A 80 12.84 -2.10 23.25
N THR A 81 13.92 -2.67 22.70
CA THR A 81 15.19 -2.86 23.42
C THR A 81 15.95 -1.53 23.59
N HIS A 82 15.69 -0.54 22.74
CA HIS A 82 16.46 0.71 22.67
C HIS A 82 15.60 1.95 22.95
N GLY A 83 14.82 1.91 24.04
CA GLY A 83 14.20 3.11 24.62
C GLY A 83 12.74 3.36 24.24
N HIS A 84 12.11 2.47 23.48
CA HIS A 84 10.68 2.55 23.11
C HIS A 84 9.91 1.29 23.54
N PRO A 85 9.87 0.94 24.85
CA PRO A 85 9.31 -0.33 25.33
C PRO A 85 7.81 -0.50 25.06
N ASP A 86 7.09 0.61 24.90
CA ASP A 86 5.64 0.62 24.65
C ASP A 86 5.28 0.33 23.18
N VAL A 87 6.26 0.32 22.27
CA VAL A 87 6.05 -0.02 20.85
C VAL A 87 5.80 -1.53 20.75
N THR A 88 4.57 -1.92 20.46
CA THR A 88 4.21 -3.35 20.26
C THR A 88 4.12 -3.73 18.79
N HIS A 89 3.80 -2.75 17.95
CA HIS A 89 3.73 -2.87 16.49
C HIS A 89 4.33 -1.60 15.87
N LEU A 90 4.71 -1.66 14.60
CA LEU A 90 5.27 -0.48 13.90
C LEU A 90 4.31 0.72 13.89
N ARG A 91 3.00 0.47 13.96
CA ARG A 91 1.98 1.51 14.11
C ARG A 91 2.10 2.37 15.38
N ASP A 92 2.79 1.86 16.41
CA ASP A 92 3.04 2.62 17.64
C ASP A 92 4.29 3.51 17.52
N ALA A 93 5.07 3.33 16.46
CA ALA A 93 6.34 4.02 16.24
C ALA A 93 6.19 5.23 15.32
N THR A 94 7.17 6.11 15.38
CA THR A 94 7.33 7.26 14.48
C THR A 94 8.67 7.16 13.76
N VAL A 95 8.82 7.84 12.62
CA VAL A 95 10.11 7.89 11.91
C VAL A 95 11.26 8.37 12.82
N PRO A 96 11.11 9.45 13.63
CA PRO A 96 12.16 9.83 14.57
C PRO A 96 12.52 8.76 15.61
N ALA A 97 11.54 7.98 16.08
CA ALA A 97 11.83 6.86 16.98
C ALA A 97 12.62 5.77 16.26
N LEU A 98 12.26 5.44 15.02
CA LEU A 98 12.99 4.50 14.18
C LEU A 98 14.43 4.98 13.89
N ASP A 99 14.61 6.26 13.57
CA ASP A 99 15.93 6.88 13.34
C ASP A 99 16.83 6.76 14.58
N SER A 100 16.26 6.93 15.77
CA SER A 100 17.00 6.82 17.03
C SER A 100 17.61 5.43 17.27
N VAL A 101 17.06 4.40 16.63
CA VAL A 101 17.52 3.01 16.75
C VAL A 101 18.19 2.48 15.48
N GLN A 102 18.39 3.30 14.44
CA GLN A 102 18.91 2.86 13.14
C GLN A 102 20.23 2.07 13.28
N LYS A 103 21.16 2.55 14.11
CA LYS A 103 22.44 1.86 14.37
C LYS A 103 22.26 0.49 15.03
N ALA A 104 21.23 0.34 15.87
CA ALA A 104 20.95 -0.90 16.59
C ALA A 104 20.23 -1.94 15.73
N LEU A 105 19.56 -1.53 14.65
CA LEU A 105 18.94 -2.45 13.70
C LEU A 105 19.98 -3.32 13.00
N GLY A 106 21.17 -2.79 12.73
CA GLY A 106 22.29 -3.53 12.13
C GLY A 106 22.09 -3.94 10.66
N ASP A 107 20.90 -3.69 10.10
CA ASP A 107 20.52 -3.98 8.72
C ASP A 107 19.66 -2.84 8.17
N GLU A 108 20.15 -2.21 7.10
CA GLU A 108 19.46 -1.10 6.43
C GLU A 108 18.15 -1.55 5.78
N ALA A 109 18.03 -2.82 5.35
CA ALA A 109 16.78 -3.33 4.80
C ALA A 109 15.67 -3.31 5.86
N VAL A 110 15.96 -3.72 7.10
CA VAL A 110 15.02 -3.68 8.22
C VAL A 110 14.54 -2.25 8.49
N TYR A 111 15.46 -1.28 8.49
CA TYR A 111 15.12 0.13 8.66
C TYR A 111 14.16 0.61 7.56
N ARG A 112 14.48 0.33 6.28
CA ARG A 112 13.63 0.71 5.15
C ARG A 112 12.24 0.06 5.21
N ARG A 113 12.14 -1.23 5.55
CA ARG A 113 10.83 -1.90 5.71
C ARG A 113 9.98 -1.23 6.78
N ALA A 114 10.59 -0.92 7.92
CA ALA A 114 9.88 -0.26 9.01
C ALA A 114 9.45 1.16 8.64
N ARG A 115 10.31 1.92 7.95
CA ARG A 115 9.99 3.26 7.46
C ARG A 115 8.80 3.24 6.50
N HIS A 116 8.76 2.30 5.55
CA HIS A 116 7.60 2.10 4.69
C HIS A 116 6.32 1.93 5.52
N VAL A 117 6.30 0.95 6.43
CA VAL A 117 5.08 0.64 7.20
C VAL A 117 4.60 1.83 8.04
N ILE A 118 5.52 2.52 8.73
CA ILE A 118 5.18 3.69 9.56
C ILE A 118 4.59 4.80 8.69
N THR A 119 5.26 5.14 7.59
CA THR A 119 4.82 6.25 6.74
C THR A 119 3.58 5.90 5.90
N GLU A 120 3.38 4.64 5.55
CA GLU A 120 2.21 4.17 4.80
C GLU A 120 0.94 4.18 5.66
N ASP A 121 1.05 3.88 6.97
CA ASP A 121 -0.05 4.04 7.93
C ASP A 121 -0.51 5.51 7.99
N GLU A 122 0.44 6.46 8.11
CA GLU A 122 0.16 7.90 8.10
C GLU A 122 -0.47 8.35 6.78
N ARG A 123 0.11 7.90 5.67
CA ARG A 123 -0.34 8.22 4.31
C ARG A 123 -1.75 7.73 4.02
N THR A 124 -2.10 6.55 4.52
CA THR A 124 -3.43 5.96 4.37
C THR A 124 -4.50 6.83 5.03
N VAL A 125 -4.23 7.30 6.25
CA VAL A 125 -5.16 8.20 6.95
C VAL A 125 -5.28 9.53 6.22
N ALA A 126 -4.17 10.12 5.79
CA ALA A 126 -4.19 11.36 5.01
C ALA A 126 -4.95 11.22 3.68
N ALA A 127 -4.78 10.11 2.95
CA ALA A 127 -5.49 9.84 1.71
C ALA A 127 -7.00 9.76 1.92
N VAL A 128 -7.46 9.15 3.02
CA VAL A 128 -8.89 9.12 3.37
C VAL A 128 -9.44 10.52 3.61
N GLU A 129 -8.70 11.38 4.31
CA GLU A 129 -9.13 12.78 4.53
C GLU A 129 -9.24 13.55 3.21
N HIS A 130 -8.27 13.40 2.30
CA HIS A 130 -8.34 14.01 0.98
C HIS A 130 -9.50 13.46 0.13
N ILE A 131 -9.75 12.16 0.17
CA ILE A 131 -10.90 11.54 -0.53
C ILE A 131 -12.22 12.10 0.01
N ARG A 132 -12.38 12.20 1.33
CA ARG A 132 -13.57 12.79 1.97
C ARG A 132 -13.79 14.24 1.55
N ALA A 133 -12.70 15.00 1.44
CA ALA A 133 -12.70 16.39 1.00
C ALA A 133 -12.79 16.56 -0.53
N ARG A 134 -12.88 15.46 -1.31
CA ARG A 134 -12.82 15.46 -2.78
C ARG A 134 -11.56 16.15 -3.36
N GLN A 135 -10.46 16.12 -2.61
CA GLN A 135 -9.14 16.63 -3.00
C GLN A 135 -8.37 15.52 -3.73
N TYR A 136 -8.89 15.07 -4.86
CA TYR A 136 -8.38 13.89 -5.56
C TYR A 136 -6.94 14.02 -6.05
N ALA A 137 -6.51 15.23 -6.42
CA ALA A 137 -5.11 15.49 -6.78
C ALA A 137 -4.15 15.22 -5.61
N GLU A 138 -4.51 15.63 -4.40
CA GLU A 138 -3.70 15.38 -3.20
C GLU A 138 -3.74 13.89 -2.81
N ALA A 139 -4.92 13.26 -2.85
CA ALA A 139 -5.03 11.81 -2.63
C ALA A 139 -4.19 11.01 -3.66
N GLY A 140 -4.20 11.44 -4.92
CA GLY A 140 -3.46 10.81 -6.00
C GLY A 140 -1.94 10.98 -5.87
N LYS A 141 -1.48 12.15 -5.40
CA LYS A 141 -0.07 12.35 -5.03
C LYS A 141 0.37 11.34 -3.96
N LEU A 142 -0.45 11.11 -2.94
CA LEU A 142 -0.17 10.10 -1.92
C LEU A 142 -0.15 8.67 -2.50
N MET A 143 -0.93 8.37 -3.55
CA MET A 143 -0.81 7.08 -4.23
C MET A 143 0.56 6.90 -4.87
N PHE A 144 1.09 7.92 -5.56
CA PHE A 144 2.43 7.84 -6.14
C PHE A 144 3.52 7.70 -5.07
N GLU A 145 3.43 8.46 -3.98
CA GLU A 145 4.37 8.35 -2.86
C GLU A 145 4.31 6.96 -2.19
N SER A 146 3.12 6.36 -2.11
CA SER A 146 2.94 4.97 -1.67
C SER A 146 3.66 4.00 -2.62
N HIS A 147 3.50 4.17 -3.93
CA HIS A 147 4.19 3.33 -4.92
C HIS A 147 5.71 3.43 -4.80
N GLU A 148 6.24 4.65 -4.72
CA GLU A 148 7.67 4.91 -4.53
C GLU A 148 8.18 4.26 -3.24
N SER A 149 7.42 4.36 -2.15
CA SER A 149 7.76 3.68 -0.90
C SER A 149 7.72 2.15 -1.04
N LEU A 150 6.75 1.58 -1.74
CA LEU A 150 6.68 0.13 -2.01
C LEU A 150 7.82 -0.36 -2.88
N ARG A 151 8.26 0.45 -3.85
CA ARG A 151 9.38 0.14 -4.74
C ARG A 151 10.72 0.26 -4.03
N ASP A 152 10.97 1.38 -3.36
CA ASP A 152 12.30 1.76 -2.87
C ASP A 152 12.54 1.33 -1.41
N ASP A 153 11.51 1.42 -0.56
CA ASP A 153 11.63 1.14 0.88
C ASP A 153 11.12 -0.25 1.25
N TYR A 154 10.02 -0.71 0.65
CA TYR A 154 9.48 -2.04 0.90
C TYR A 154 10.00 -3.07 -0.09
N GLU A 155 10.49 -2.65 -1.26
CA GLU A 155 11.03 -3.51 -2.31
C GLU A 155 10.09 -4.68 -2.65
N VAL A 156 8.85 -4.35 -3.01
CA VAL A 156 7.82 -5.31 -3.45
C VAL A 156 7.23 -4.99 -4.84
N SER A 157 7.71 -3.92 -5.48
CA SER A 157 7.34 -3.61 -6.87
C SER A 157 8.14 -4.47 -7.87
N THR A 158 7.81 -4.35 -9.15
CA THR A 158 8.55 -4.98 -10.26
C THR A 158 8.69 -3.99 -11.42
N PRO A 159 9.63 -4.21 -12.36
CA PRO A 159 9.78 -3.34 -13.52
C PRO A 159 8.49 -3.14 -14.33
N GLU A 160 7.63 -4.17 -14.40
CA GLU A 160 6.34 -4.10 -15.09
C GLU A 160 5.34 -3.20 -14.34
N LEU A 161 5.26 -3.35 -13.01
CA LEU A 161 4.42 -2.47 -12.19
C LEU A 161 4.90 -1.01 -12.25
N ASP A 162 6.21 -0.81 -12.15
CA ASP A 162 6.84 0.51 -12.22
C ASP A 162 6.58 1.17 -13.58
N TYR A 163 6.70 0.41 -14.67
CA TYR A 163 6.39 0.89 -16.02
C TYR A 163 4.93 1.33 -16.16
N LEU A 164 3.98 0.53 -15.66
CA LEU A 164 2.56 0.86 -15.71
C LEU A 164 2.24 2.12 -14.88
N VAL A 165 2.82 2.27 -13.69
CA VAL A 165 2.61 3.45 -12.85
C VAL A 165 3.20 4.70 -13.49
N GLU A 166 4.42 4.63 -14.02
CA GLU A 166 5.05 5.79 -14.68
C GLU A 166 4.34 6.17 -15.99
N THR A 167 3.83 5.19 -16.74
CA THR A 167 2.98 5.44 -17.91
C THR A 167 1.69 6.16 -17.52
N ALA A 168 1.01 5.69 -16.46
CA ALA A 168 -0.17 6.35 -15.93
C ALA A 168 0.12 7.77 -15.42
N ARG A 169 1.27 7.99 -14.76
CA ARG A 169 1.71 9.31 -14.28
C ARG A 169 1.83 10.35 -15.39
N GLY A 170 2.24 9.92 -16.59
CA GLY A 170 2.33 10.79 -17.77
C GLY A 170 1.00 11.09 -18.46
N CYS A 171 -0.10 10.44 -18.06
CA CYS A 171 -1.39 10.56 -18.71
C CYS A 171 -2.23 11.73 -18.14
N GLU A 172 -2.84 12.48 -19.05
CA GLU A 172 -3.80 13.53 -18.71
C GLU A 172 -4.99 12.98 -17.91
N GLY A 173 -5.40 13.71 -16.87
CA GLY A 173 -6.55 13.35 -16.03
C GLY A 173 -6.26 12.28 -14.97
N VAL A 174 -5.05 11.71 -14.91
CA VAL A 174 -4.63 10.83 -13.83
C VAL A 174 -4.24 11.65 -12.61
N PHE A 175 -4.91 11.41 -11.49
CA PHE A 175 -4.57 12.01 -10.20
C PHE A 175 -3.43 11.26 -9.52
N GLY A 176 -3.44 9.92 -9.59
CA GLY A 176 -2.51 9.05 -8.87
C GLY A 176 -2.56 7.62 -9.38
N ALA A 177 -1.45 6.89 -9.28
CA ALA A 177 -1.41 5.46 -9.53
C ALA A 177 -0.40 4.76 -8.62
N ARG A 178 -0.67 3.49 -8.29
CA ARG A 178 0.24 2.63 -7.54
C ARG A 178 -0.03 1.15 -7.79
N MET A 179 0.97 0.31 -7.53
CA MET A 179 0.73 -1.13 -7.38
C MET A 179 -0.29 -1.41 -6.25
N THR A 180 -1.05 -2.49 -6.39
CA THR A 180 -2.00 -2.94 -5.37
C THR A 180 -1.82 -4.43 -5.05
N GLY A 181 -2.23 -4.85 -3.85
CA GLY A 181 -2.03 -6.20 -3.36
C GLY A 181 -0.61 -6.44 -2.83
N GLY A 182 -0.19 -7.72 -2.81
CA GLY A 182 1.07 -8.15 -2.20
C GLY A 182 2.35 -7.76 -2.94
N GLY A 183 2.24 -7.26 -4.18
CA GLY A 183 3.38 -6.97 -5.04
C GLY A 183 3.92 -8.18 -5.78
N PHE A 184 5.13 -8.03 -6.33
CA PHE A 184 5.80 -9.03 -7.15
C PHE A 184 4.96 -9.40 -8.40
N GLY A 185 4.39 -8.38 -9.03
CA GLY A 185 3.46 -8.51 -10.15
C GLY A 185 2.00 -8.24 -9.73
N GLY A 186 1.06 -8.72 -10.54
CA GLY A 186 -0.36 -8.43 -10.34
C GLY A 186 -0.79 -7.12 -10.97
N CYS A 187 -1.41 -6.22 -10.19
CA CYS A 187 -2.10 -5.06 -10.75
C CYS A 187 -1.59 -3.73 -10.20
N ILE A 188 -1.82 -2.67 -10.97
CA ILE A 188 -1.87 -1.29 -10.48
C ILE A 188 -3.32 -0.83 -10.33
N VAL A 189 -3.53 0.18 -9.49
CA VAL A 189 -4.75 0.97 -9.38
C VAL A 189 -4.43 2.43 -9.69
N ALA A 190 -5.24 3.06 -10.53
CA ALA A 190 -5.11 4.46 -10.90
C ALA A 190 -6.41 5.22 -10.58
N LEU A 191 -6.28 6.35 -9.89
CA LEU A 191 -7.34 7.32 -9.64
C LEU A 191 -7.34 8.33 -10.78
N VAL A 192 -8.42 8.40 -11.55
CA VAL A 192 -8.47 9.12 -12.83
C VAL A 192 -9.81 9.82 -13.02
N GLN A 193 -9.78 10.94 -13.72
CA GLN A 193 -10.98 11.61 -14.20
C GLN A 193 -11.73 10.70 -15.19
N GLN A 194 -13.03 10.51 -14.99
CA GLN A 194 -13.87 9.60 -15.77
C GLN A 194 -13.74 9.80 -17.30
N GLN A 195 -13.67 11.04 -17.75
CA GLN A 195 -13.55 11.38 -19.18
C GLN A 195 -12.21 10.97 -19.81
N HIS A 196 -11.15 10.77 -19.00
CA HIS A 196 -9.82 10.34 -19.46
C HIS A 196 -9.56 8.85 -19.29
N ALA A 197 -10.47 8.11 -18.63
CA ALA A 197 -10.29 6.70 -18.29
C ALA A 197 -10.05 5.80 -19.53
N GLN A 198 -10.80 6.01 -20.61
CA GLN A 198 -10.61 5.21 -21.84
C GLN A 198 -9.22 5.43 -22.45
N LYS A 199 -8.80 6.69 -22.56
CA LYS A 199 -7.48 7.06 -23.10
C LYS A 199 -6.35 6.47 -22.27
N LEU A 200 -6.50 6.44 -20.94
CA LEU A 200 -5.55 5.78 -20.04
C LEU A 200 -5.47 4.28 -20.34
N MET A 201 -6.60 3.58 -20.43
CA MET A 201 -6.63 2.13 -20.73
C MET A 201 -5.95 1.83 -22.07
N ASP A 202 -6.29 2.58 -23.12
CA ASP A 202 -5.67 2.40 -24.45
C ASP A 202 -4.15 2.63 -24.41
N THR A 203 -3.68 3.56 -23.57
CA THR A 203 -2.25 3.86 -23.42
C THR A 203 -1.51 2.76 -22.66
N LEU A 204 -2.12 2.19 -21.62
CA LEU A 204 -1.54 1.10 -20.83
C LEU A 204 -1.51 -0.22 -21.59
N ASP A 205 -2.49 -0.49 -22.47
CA ASP A 205 -2.54 -1.69 -23.31
C ASP A 205 -1.53 -1.68 -24.47
N ALA A 206 -1.00 -0.51 -24.83
CA ALA A 206 -0.09 -0.35 -25.97
C ALA A 206 1.40 -0.60 -25.65
N GLY A 207 1.76 -0.74 -24.37
CA GLY A 207 3.12 -0.97 -23.88
C GLY A 207 3.36 -2.41 -23.44
#